data_AF-A0A7W7F8L5-F1
#
_entry.id   AF-A0A7W7F8L5-F1
#
_cell.length_a   1.000
_cell.length_b   1.000
_cell.length_c   1.000
_cell.angle_alpha   90.00
_cell.angle_beta   90.00
_cell.angle_gamma   90.00
#
_symmetry.space_group_name_H-M   'P 1'
#
loop_
_entity.id
_entity.type
_entity.pdbx_description
1 polymer ?
#
loop_
_entity_poly.entity_id
_entity_poly.type
_entity_poly.pdbx_seq_one_letter_code
_entity_poly.pdbx_strand_id
1 'polypeptide(L)'
;MDQTIQDQSNNSSPKAGKAGRPKGSRNRVSREVKEIALRKGPKMLRLLETLAEKAKDERTQLAAVTEYLNRAYGKPISPTEISGPDGAPVETKDVSKIEVSRRILNMIAEAKEASAGPRPIATDPVGIEARRALAFGLTLAAREAAKHDGEPMPTWHFAPFAREADEKSTIRNVDGGNLKPAQVIPPAAPSYVYEPTPDELAQREFDAHINRASNRAIGVGGSRPNIITQRPR
;
A
#
# COMPACT_ATOMS: atom_id res chain seq x y z
N MET A 1 -27.30 -36.20 -28.49
CA MET A 1 -26.66 -36.02 -27.18
C MET A 1 -26.38 -34.54 -27.04
N ASP A 2 -27.39 -33.77 -26.65
CA ASP A 2 -27.31 -32.31 -26.50
C ASP A 2 -26.95 -31.98 -25.06
N GLN A 3 -25.76 -31.43 -24.85
CA GLN A 3 -25.34 -30.89 -23.57
C GLN A 3 -25.63 -29.39 -23.56
N THR A 4 -26.77 -29.03 -22.99
CA THR A 4 -27.15 -27.65 -22.71
C THR A 4 -26.28 -27.11 -21.57
N ILE A 5 -25.31 -26.27 -21.91
CA ILE A 5 -24.49 -25.53 -20.95
C ILE A 5 -25.40 -24.49 -20.27
N GLN A 6 -25.85 -24.80 -19.05
CA GLN A 6 -26.56 -23.85 -18.19
C GLN A 6 -25.57 -22.84 -17.63
N ASP A 7 -25.59 -21.65 -18.20
CA ASP A 7 -24.80 -20.50 -17.81
C ASP A 7 -25.32 -19.95 -16.46
N GLN A 8 -24.67 -20.33 -15.36
CA GLN A 8 -24.95 -19.83 -14.01
C GLN A 8 -24.34 -18.44 -13.80
N SER A 9 -24.80 -17.44 -14.57
CA SER A 9 -24.49 -16.04 -14.26
C SER A 9 -25.37 -15.60 -13.08
N ASN A 10 -24.88 -15.82 -11.86
CA ASN A 10 -25.41 -15.25 -10.62
C ASN A 10 -25.19 -13.73 -10.59
N ASN A 11 -25.85 -13.00 -11.49
CA ASN A 11 -25.86 -11.55 -11.55
C ASN A 11 -26.90 -11.01 -10.57
N SER A 12 -26.67 -11.20 -9.28
CA SER A 12 -27.49 -10.58 -8.24
C SER A 12 -27.01 -9.14 -8.02
N SER A 13 -27.51 -8.24 -8.87
CA SER A 13 -27.35 -6.80 -8.65
C SER A 13 -27.77 -6.48 -7.21
N PRO A 14 -26.92 -5.80 -6.40
CA PRO A 14 -27.26 -5.50 -5.01
C PRO A 14 -28.57 -4.71 -4.98
N LYS A 15 -29.61 -5.27 -4.35
CA LYS A 15 -30.92 -4.61 -4.21
C LYS A 15 -30.70 -3.21 -3.62
N ALA A 16 -31.03 -2.18 -4.40
CA ALA A 16 -30.75 -0.76 -4.17
C ALA A 16 -31.33 -0.14 -2.89
N GLY A 17 -31.92 -0.92 -1.98
CA GLY A 17 -32.45 -0.46 -0.69
C GLY A 17 -31.85 -1.13 0.54
N LYS A 18 -30.97 -2.14 0.39
CA LYS A 18 -30.39 -2.91 1.52
C LYS A 18 -28.90 -3.23 1.40
N ALA A 19 -28.19 -2.58 0.47
CA ALA A 19 -26.76 -2.83 0.23
C ALA A 19 -25.82 -2.15 1.24
N GLY A 20 -26.38 -1.47 2.25
CA GLY A 20 -25.61 -0.88 3.34
C GLY A 20 -25.32 -1.88 4.44
N ARG A 21 -24.13 -1.75 5.04
CA ARG A 21 -23.80 -2.40 6.30
C ARG A 21 -24.87 -1.99 7.35
N PRO A 22 -25.59 -2.93 8.00
CA PRO A 22 -26.72 -2.57 8.84
C PRO A 22 -26.28 -1.61 9.95
N LYS A 23 -27.11 -0.60 10.21
CA LYS A 23 -26.84 0.43 11.23
C LYS A 23 -26.63 -0.26 12.58
N GLY A 24 -25.50 0.01 13.23
CA GLY A 24 -25.12 -0.62 14.50
C GLY A 24 -24.41 -1.97 14.39
N SER A 25 -24.16 -2.47 13.17
CA SER A 25 -23.28 -3.63 13.00
C SER A 25 -21.92 -3.36 13.64
N ARG A 26 -21.42 -4.33 14.40
CA ARG A 26 -20.11 -4.24 15.07
C ARG A 26 -18.99 -4.32 14.06
N ASN A 27 -17.95 -3.50 14.22
CA ASN A 27 -16.80 -3.51 13.31
C ASN A 27 -16.21 -4.93 13.30
N ARG A 28 -15.95 -5.50 12.12
CA ARG A 28 -15.52 -6.91 11.99
C ARG A 28 -14.19 -7.17 12.70
N VAL A 29 -13.38 -6.11 12.88
CA VAL A 29 -12.20 -6.14 13.73
C VAL A 29 -12.65 -6.31 15.18
N SER A 30 -12.50 -7.54 15.69
CA SER A 30 -12.80 -7.88 17.08
C SER A 30 -11.93 -7.05 18.02
N ARG A 31 -12.44 -6.83 19.23
CA ARG A 31 -11.74 -6.10 20.30
C ARG A 31 -10.35 -6.71 20.55
N GLU A 32 -10.26 -8.03 20.54
CA GLU A 32 -9.02 -8.79 20.75
C GLU A 32 -7.94 -8.45 19.72
N VAL A 33 -8.30 -8.34 18.44
CA VAL A 33 -7.33 -7.97 17.39
C VAL A 33 -6.76 -6.58 17.62
N LYS A 34 -7.59 -5.63 18.07
CA LYS A 34 -7.12 -4.28 18.41
C LYS A 34 -6.18 -4.29 19.61
N GLU A 35 -6.49 -5.06 20.64
CA GLU A 35 -5.65 -5.19 21.83
C GLU A 35 -4.29 -5.82 21.50
N ILE A 36 -4.25 -6.85 20.64
CA ILE A 36 -3.00 -7.45 20.15
C ILE A 36 -2.19 -6.43 19.34
N ALA A 37 -2.84 -5.66 18.46
CA ALA A 37 -2.19 -4.63 17.67
C ALA A 37 -1.59 -3.52 18.54
N LEU A 38 -2.35 -3.02 19.53
CA LEU A 38 -1.88 -2.02 20.49
C LEU A 38 -0.66 -2.51 21.27
N ARG A 39 -0.70 -3.76 21.77
CA ARG A 39 0.43 -4.36 22.49
C ARG A 39 1.69 -4.48 21.64
N LYS A 40 1.56 -4.72 20.33
CA LYS A 40 2.69 -4.84 19.40
C LYS A 40 3.16 -3.50 18.82
N GLY A 41 2.38 -2.42 18.98
CA GLY A 41 2.69 -1.09 18.43
C GLY A 41 4.11 -0.62 18.70
N PRO A 42 4.58 -0.58 19.97
CA PRO A 42 5.93 -0.13 20.30
C PRO A 42 7.05 -0.93 19.61
N LYS A 43 6.87 -2.25 19.47
CA LYS A 43 7.83 -3.11 18.77
C LYS A 43 7.89 -2.80 17.28
N MET A 44 6.76 -2.49 16.66
CA MET A 44 6.70 -2.15 15.24
C MET A 44 7.33 -0.79 14.94
N LEU A 45 7.20 0.18 15.84
CA LEU A 45 7.89 1.48 15.69
C LEU A 45 9.41 1.33 15.70
N ARG A 46 9.97 0.51 16.62
CA ARG A 46 11.41 0.20 16.64
C ARG A 46 11.89 -0.51 15.37
N LEU A 47 11.03 -1.35 14.79
CA LEU A 47 11.34 -2.01 13.53
C LEU A 47 11.40 -1.01 12.36
N LEU A 48 10.47 -0.05 12.30
CA LEU A 48 10.50 1.02 11.30
C LEU A 48 11.77 1.87 11.41
N GLU A 49 12.18 2.24 12.62
CA GLU A 49 13.46 2.93 12.88
C GLU A 49 14.65 2.10 12.38
N THR A 50 14.70 0.81 12.72
CA THR A 50 15.76 -0.09 12.25
C THR A 50 15.79 -0.21 10.72
N LEU A 51 14.62 -0.28 10.07
CA LEU A 51 14.51 -0.35 8.61
C LEU A 51 14.93 0.96 7.95
N ALA A 52 14.55 2.10 8.53
CA ALA A 52 14.94 3.41 8.04
C ALA A 52 16.47 3.58 8.04
N GLU A 53 17.16 3.08 9.07
CA GLU A 53 18.62 3.19 9.18
C GLU A 53 19.39 2.13 8.38
N LYS A 54 18.93 0.87 8.38
CA LYS A 54 19.75 -0.29 8.00
C LYS A 54 19.26 -1.07 6.79
N ALA A 55 18.10 -0.73 6.21
CA ALA A 55 17.65 -1.45 5.01
C ALA A 55 18.61 -1.19 3.84
N LYS A 56 18.90 -2.23 3.05
CA LYS A 56 19.80 -2.11 1.89
C LYS A 56 19.17 -1.39 0.70
N ASP A 57 17.85 -1.49 0.60
CA ASP A 57 17.07 -0.90 -0.47
C ASP A 57 16.56 0.48 -0.05
N GLU A 58 16.93 1.51 -0.80
CA GLU A 58 16.56 2.90 -0.56
C GLU A 58 15.04 3.10 -0.58
N ARG A 59 14.30 2.35 -1.42
CA ARG A 59 12.84 2.44 -1.47
C ARG A 59 12.22 1.97 -0.16
N THR A 60 12.77 0.90 0.41
CA THR A 60 12.36 0.38 1.72
C THR A 60 12.68 1.36 2.84
N GLN A 61 13.86 2.01 2.81
CA GLN A 61 14.21 3.05 3.77
C GLN A 61 13.25 4.25 3.70
N LEU A 62 13.01 4.78 2.49
CA LEU A 62 12.11 5.92 2.28
C LEU A 62 10.68 5.61 2.74
N ALA A 63 10.18 4.41 2.44
CA ALA A 63 8.87 3.95 2.90
C ALA A 63 8.81 3.87 4.43
N ALA A 64 9.86 3.34 5.09
CA ALA A 64 9.92 3.24 6.54
C ALA A 64 9.94 4.62 7.21
N VAL A 65 10.76 5.56 6.70
CA VAL A 65 10.84 6.95 7.19
C VAL A 65 9.49 7.64 7.03
N THR A 66 8.86 7.54 5.86
CA THR A 66 7.56 8.16 5.58
C THR A 66 6.47 7.62 6.51
N GLU A 67 6.41 6.31 6.70
CA GLU A 67 5.47 5.66 7.61
C GLU A 67 5.71 6.02 9.08
N TYR A 68 6.96 6.21 9.48
CA TYR A 68 7.32 6.65 10.82
C TYR A 68 6.85 8.11 11.07
N LEU A 69 7.19 9.02 10.15
CA LEU A 69 6.80 10.44 10.25
C LEU A 69 5.29 10.63 10.22
N ASN A 70 4.57 9.91 9.34
CA ASN A 70 3.11 9.94 9.28
C ASN A 70 2.42 9.49 10.58
N ARG A 71 3.11 8.70 11.42
CA ARG A 71 2.60 8.29 12.74
C ARG A 71 3.00 9.24 13.85
N ALA A 72 4.19 9.82 13.79
CA ALA A 72 4.69 10.74 14.81
C ALA A 72 4.01 12.11 14.72
N TYR A 73 3.91 12.66 13.51
CA TYR A 73 3.36 14.00 13.25
C TYR A 73 1.93 13.96 12.69
N GLY A 74 1.42 12.75 12.40
CA GLY A 74 0.14 12.56 11.72
C GLY A 74 0.28 12.59 10.20
N LYS A 75 -0.81 12.26 9.51
CA LYS A 75 -0.84 12.41 8.05
C LYS A 75 -0.82 13.92 7.71
N PRO A 76 -0.07 14.34 6.68
CA PRO A 76 -0.16 15.71 6.21
C PRO A 76 -1.61 16.05 5.92
N ILE A 77 -2.04 17.22 6.39
CA ILE A 77 -3.38 17.74 6.13
C ILE A 77 -3.52 17.83 4.62
N SER A 78 -4.37 16.99 4.02
CA SER A 78 -4.76 17.16 2.63
C SER A 78 -5.51 18.48 2.57
N PRO A 79 -5.07 19.48 1.78
CA PRO A 79 -5.79 20.73 1.58
C PRO A 79 -7.00 20.49 0.67
N THR A 80 -7.77 19.45 0.95
CA THR A 80 -9.04 19.22 0.29
C THR A 80 -10.05 20.09 1.01
N GLU A 81 -10.15 21.33 0.54
CA GLU A 81 -11.25 22.20 0.90
C GLU A 81 -12.55 21.55 0.39
N ILE A 82 -13.37 21.06 1.31
CA ILE A 82 -14.74 20.60 1.00
C ILE A 82 -15.68 21.80 0.88
N SER A 83 -15.17 23.02 1.10
CA SER A 83 -15.87 24.27 0.85
C SER A 83 -15.75 24.69 -0.62
N GLY A 84 -16.68 25.52 -1.06
CA GLY A 84 -16.52 26.33 -2.26
C GLY A 84 -15.35 27.31 -2.14
N PRO A 85 -15.03 28.05 -3.23
CA PRO A 85 -13.98 29.07 -3.22
C PRO A 85 -14.15 30.01 -2.03
N ASP A 86 -13.03 30.35 -1.37
CA ASP A 86 -12.97 31.20 -0.18
C ASP A 86 -13.71 30.67 1.06
N GLY A 87 -13.87 29.34 1.18
CA GLY A 87 -14.58 28.76 2.32
C GLY A 87 -16.10 28.86 2.21
N ALA A 88 -16.63 29.31 1.06
CA ALA A 88 -18.06 29.44 0.85
C ALA A 88 -18.77 28.07 0.98
N PRO A 89 -20.06 28.03 1.39
CA PRO A 89 -20.84 26.81 1.32
C PRO A 89 -20.79 26.23 -0.09
N VAL A 90 -20.68 24.90 -0.21
CA VAL A 90 -20.75 24.24 -1.52
C VAL A 90 -22.09 24.58 -2.15
N GLU A 91 -22.06 25.35 -3.24
CA GLU A 91 -23.26 25.64 -4.00
C GLU A 91 -23.78 24.35 -4.62
N THR A 92 -24.87 23.83 -4.06
CA THR A 92 -25.64 22.80 -4.72
C THR A 92 -26.41 23.47 -5.86
N LYS A 93 -25.84 23.45 -7.06
CA LYS A 93 -26.63 23.78 -8.26
C LYS A 93 -27.73 22.73 -8.36
N ASP A 94 -28.98 23.17 -8.20
CA ASP A 94 -30.16 22.40 -8.58
C ASP A 94 -30.11 22.20 -10.09
N VAL A 95 -29.43 21.13 -10.51
CA VAL A 95 -29.41 20.70 -11.90
C VAL A 95 -30.84 20.31 -12.25
N SER A 96 -31.44 21.11 -13.13
CA SER A 96 -32.79 20.84 -13.62
C SER A 96 -32.85 19.42 -14.18
N LYS A 97 -34.00 18.75 -14.03
CA LYS A 97 -34.19 17.38 -14.56
C LYS A 97 -33.81 17.29 -16.05
N ILE A 98 -34.02 18.37 -16.80
CA ILE A 98 -33.66 18.49 -18.22
C ILE A 98 -32.15 18.38 -18.43
N GLU A 99 -31.34 19.00 -17.58
CA GLU A 99 -29.88 18.97 -17.70
C GLU A 99 -29.30 17.61 -17.31
N VAL A 100 -29.87 16.97 -16.28
CA VAL A 100 -29.55 15.59 -15.93
C VAL A 100 -29.88 14.65 -17.09
N SER A 101 -31.05 14.79 -17.71
CA SER A 101 -31.43 14.01 -18.89
C SER A 101 -30.47 14.22 -20.07
N ARG A 102 -30.03 15.46 -20.34
CA ARG A 102 -29.02 15.73 -21.38
C ARG A 102 -27.70 15.04 -21.09
N ARG A 103 -27.20 15.10 -19.84
CA ARG A 103 -25.97 14.40 -19.43
C ARG A 103 -26.08 12.90 -19.63
N ILE A 104 -27.21 12.30 -19.24
CA ILE A 104 -27.44 10.86 -19.42
C ILE A 104 -27.47 10.49 -20.91
N LEU A 105 -28.13 11.29 -21.75
CA LEU A 105 -28.15 11.05 -23.20
C LEU A 105 -26.75 11.13 -23.82
N ASN A 106 -25.92 12.09 -23.41
CA ASN A 106 -24.54 12.19 -23.88
C ASN A 106 -23.71 10.98 -23.43
N MET A 107 -23.84 10.55 -22.17
CA MET A 107 -23.17 9.34 -21.67
C MET A 107 -23.58 8.08 -22.44
N ILE A 108 -24.86 7.95 -22.80
CA ILE A 108 -25.35 6.81 -23.61
C ILE A 108 -24.79 6.89 -25.03
N ALA A 109 -24.72 8.08 -25.62
CA ALA A 109 -24.16 8.27 -26.96
C ALA A 109 -22.66 7.92 -26.97
N GLU A 110 -21.88 8.42 -26.01
CA GLU A 110 -20.46 8.09 -25.84
C GLU A 110 -20.24 6.59 -25.61
N ALA A 111 -21.04 5.97 -24.74
CA ALA A 111 -20.97 4.53 -24.50
C ALA A 111 -21.33 3.73 -25.76
N LYS A 112 -22.30 4.21 -26.56
CA LYS A 112 -22.67 3.58 -27.83
C LYS A 112 -21.53 3.67 -28.84
N GLU A 113 -20.87 4.82 -28.95
CA GLU A 113 -19.70 4.99 -29.81
C GLU A 113 -18.51 4.14 -29.35
N ALA A 114 -18.25 4.06 -28.05
CA ALA A 114 -17.21 3.19 -27.49
C ALA A 114 -17.53 1.70 -27.70
N SER A 115 -18.80 1.32 -27.65
CA SER A 115 -19.26 -0.06 -27.88
C SER A 115 -19.29 -0.46 -29.35
N ALA A 116 -19.27 0.50 -30.29
CA ALA A 116 -19.30 0.25 -31.73
C ALA A 116 -18.04 -0.44 -32.27
N GLY A 117 -17.13 -0.85 -31.38
CA GLY A 117 -15.84 -1.44 -31.71
C GLY A 117 -14.89 -0.38 -32.30
N PRO A 118 -13.60 -0.72 -32.47
CA PRO A 118 -12.74 0.10 -33.30
C PRO A 118 -13.44 0.26 -34.65
N ARG A 119 -13.75 1.51 -35.04
CA ARG A 119 -14.29 1.79 -36.37
C ARG A 119 -13.44 1.00 -37.35
N PRO A 120 -14.02 0.21 -38.26
CA PRO A 120 -13.24 -0.53 -39.23
C PRO A 120 -12.27 0.49 -39.83
N ILE A 121 -10.97 0.26 -39.62
CA ILE A 121 -9.92 1.14 -40.13
C ILE A 121 -10.29 1.28 -41.59
N ALA A 122 -10.69 2.49 -42.01
CA ALA A 122 -11.07 2.74 -43.38
C ALA A 122 -9.94 2.14 -44.20
N THR A 123 -10.24 1.06 -44.90
CA THR A 123 -9.21 0.30 -45.59
C THR A 123 -8.75 1.22 -46.70
N ASP A 124 -7.71 2.00 -46.41
CA ASP A 124 -7.05 2.80 -47.42
C ASP A 124 -6.71 1.82 -48.53
N PRO A 125 -7.22 2.00 -49.76
CA PRO A 125 -7.00 1.05 -50.84
C PRO A 125 -5.49 0.83 -51.08
N VAL A 126 -4.69 1.85 -50.77
CA VAL A 126 -3.22 1.83 -50.80
C VAL A 126 -2.64 0.82 -49.80
N GLY A 127 -3.25 0.66 -48.62
CA GLY A 127 -2.77 -0.24 -47.58
C GLY A 127 -3.04 -1.72 -47.87
N ILE A 128 -4.08 -2.04 -48.65
CA ILE A 128 -4.39 -3.43 -49.03
C ILE A 128 -3.39 -3.94 -50.08
N GLU A 129 -3.03 -3.12 -51.07
CA GLU A 129 -2.03 -3.51 -52.07
C GLU A 129 -0.63 -3.65 -51.45
N ALA A 130 -0.23 -2.75 -50.56
CA ALA A 130 1.05 -2.85 -49.86
C ALA A 130 1.14 -4.13 -48.99
N ARG A 131 0.05 -4.51 -48.31
CA ARG A 131 0.01 -5.77 -47.52
C ARG A 131 -0.03 -7.02 -48.41
N ARG A 132 -0.71 -6.97 -49.57
CA ARG A 132 -0.66 -8.06 -50.55
C ARG A 132 0.74 -8.24 -51.14
N ALA A 133 1.43 -7.14 -51.46
CA ALA A 133 2.82 -7.19 -51.95
C ALA A 133 3.77 -7.78 -50.91
N LEU A 134 3.63 -7.39 -49.63
CA LEU A 134 4.44 -7.96 -48.54
C LEU A 134 4.13 -9.44 -48.28
N ALA A 135 2.85 -9.85 -48.32
CA ALA A 135 2.46 -11.25 -48.15
C ALA A 135 2.96 -12.14 -49.31
N PHE A 136 3.01 -11.60 -50.53
CA PHE A 136 3.57 -12.30 -51.69
C PHE A 136 5.11 -12.38 -51.64
N GLY A 137 5.78 -11.34 -51.12
CA GLY A 137 7.22 -11.37 -50.88
C GLY A 137 7.62 -12.43 -49.84
N LEU A 138 6.81 -12.58 -48.78
CA LEU A 138 7.09 -13.54 -47.70
C LEU A 138 6.98 -15.01 -48.16
N THR A 139 6.05 -15.32 -49.08
CA THR A 139 5.89 -16.68 -49.62
C THR A 139 6.99 -17.06 -50.61
N LEU A 140 7.55 -16.09 -51.33
CA LEU A 140 8.72 -16.30 -52.20
C LEU A 140 9.99 -16.55 -51.39
N ALA A 141 10.26 -15.76 -50.35
CA ALA A 141 11.41 -15.95 -49.46
C ALA A 141 11.37 -17.32 -48.74
N ALA A 142 10.19 -17.75 -48.28
CA ALA A 142 10.01 -19.06 -47.65
C ALA A 142 10.23 -20.23 -48.63
N ARG A 143 9.90 -20.05 -49.92
CA ARG A 143 10.10 -21.07 -50.96
C ARG A 143 11.56 -21.15 -51.40
N GLU A 144 12.30 -20.06 -51.30
CA GLU A 144 13.74 -20.00 -51.62
C GLU A 144 14.58 -20.61 -50.48
N ALA A 145 14.18 -20.40 -49.22
CA ALA A 145 14.77 -21.07 -48.07
C ALA A 145 14.57 -22.61 -48.09
N ALA A 146 13.49 -23.09 -48.72
CA ALA A 146 13.20 -24.52 -48.83
C ALA A 146 14.02 -25.28 -49.89
N LYS A 147 14.85 -24.60 -50.70
CA LYS A 147 15.74 -25.21 -51.69
C LYS A 147 17.16 -25.44 -51.19
N HIS A 148 17.50 -24.99 -49.99
CA HIS A 148 18.77 -25.36 -49.35
C HIS A 148 18.60 -26.70 -48.65
N ASP A 149 19.01 -27.74 -49.37
CA ASP A 149 18.96 -29.13 -49.00
C ASP A 149 19.78 -29.44 -47.73
N GLY A 150 19.14 -30.10 -46.76
CA GLY A 150 19.80 -31.11 -45.93
C GLY A 150 20.25 -30.73 -44.52
N GLU A 151 20.16 -29.46 -44.11
CA GLU A 151 20.43 -29.10 -42.72
C GLU A 151 19.12 -29.17 -41.91
N PRO A 152 19.05 -29.96 -40.81
CA PRO A 152 17.86 -30.00 -39.98
C PRO A 152 17.59 -28.59 -39.45
N MET A 153 16.34 -28.13 -39.62
CA MET A 153 15.86 -26.86 -39.05
C MET A 153 16.36 -26.74 -37.60
N PRO A 154 16.98 -25.62 -37.21
CA PRO A 154 17.35 -25.41 -35.81
C PRO A 154 16.07 -25.56 -35.00
N THR A 155 16.02 -26.58 -34.16
CA THR A 155 14.97 -26.73 -33.17
C THR A 155 15.08 -25.49 -32.29
N TRP A 156 14.13 -24.58 -32.44
CA TRP A 156 13.93 -23.50 -31.49
C TRP A 156 13.45 -24.15 -30.20
N HIS A 157 14.41 -24.65 -29.43
CA HIS A 157 14.21 -25.00 -28.05
C HIS A 157 13.85 -23.69 -27.36
N PHE A 158 12.54 -23.48 -27.14
CA PHE A 158 12.06 -22.57 -26.12
C PHE A 158 12.69 -23.05 -24.82
N ALA A 159 13.86 -22.51 -24.48
CA ALA A 159 14.43 -22.67 -23.17
C ALA A 159 13.35 -22.22 -22.18
N PRO A 160 12.89 -23.09 -21.27
CA PRO A 160 12.02 -22.63 -20.21
C PRO A 160 12.77 -21.50 -19.51
N PHE A 161 12.08 -20.39 -19.27
CA PHE A 161 12.57 -19.26 -18.47
C PHE A 161 13.12 -19.81 -17.15
N ALA A 162 14.42 -20.12 -17.13
CA ALA A 162 15.13 -20.56 -15.95
C ALA A 162 15.25 -19.31 -15.09
N ARG A 163 14.47 -19.26 -14.02
CA ARG A 163 14.74 -18.36 -12.90
C ARG A 163 16.19 -18.59 -12.51
N GLU A 164 17.01 -17.54 -12.64
CA GLU A 164 18.29 -17.39 -11.97
C GLU A 164 18.10 -17.73 -10.50
N ALA A 165 18.45 -18.97 -10.16
CA ALA A 165 18.76 -19.35 -8.81
C ALA A 165 20.22 -18.91 -8.62
N ASP A 166 20.37 -17.74 -8.00
CA ASP A 166 21.66 -17.17 -7.65
C ASP A 166 22.54 -18.19 -6.95
N GLU A 167 23.81 -18.10 -7.33
CA GLU A 167 24.83 -19.10 -7.13
C GLU A 167 25.21 -19.29 -5.67
N LYS A 168 25.40 -20.57 -5.36
CA LYS A 168 26.26 -21.11 -4.32
C LYS A 168 27.53 -20.28 -4.12
N SER A 169 27.57 -19.48 -3.04
CA SER A 169 28.84 -19.07 -2.43
C SER A 169 29.43 -20.27 -1.68
N THR A 170 30.21 -21.08 -2.39
CA THR A 170 31.10 -22.08 -1.79
C THR A 170 32.22 -21.36 -1.06
N ILE A 171 32.05 -21.18 0.26
CA ILE A 171 33.14 -20.77 1.15
C ILE A 171 34.09 -21.96 1.26
N ARG A 172 35.24 -21.88 0.57
CA ARG A 172 36.39 -22.72 0.83
C ARG A 172 36.96 -22.30 2.19
N ASN A 173 36.89 -23.18 3.18
CA ASN A 173 37.72 -23.09 4.37
C ASN A 173 39.17 -23.28 3.93
N VAL A 174 39.91 -22.18 3.90
CA VAL A 174 41.37 -22.20 3.81
C VAL A 174 41.88 -21.88 5.21
N ASP A 175 42.45 -22.89 5.84
CA ASP A 175 43.20 -22.78 7.08
C ASP A 175 44.36 -21.81 6.86
N GLY A 176 44.19 -20.57 7.32
CA GLY A 176 45.18 -19.52 7.18
C GLY A 176 44.92 -18.42 8.19
N GLY A 177 45.51 -18.58 9.38
CA GLY A 177 45.65 -17.60 10.47
C GLY A 177 44.90 -16.28 10.30
N ASN A 178 43.64 -16.26 10.73
CA ASN A 178 42.83 -15.05 10.76
C ASN A 178 43.27 -14.19 11.95
N LEU A 179 44.30 -13.37 11.74
CA LEU A 179 44.57 -12.20 12.56
C LEU A 179 43.30 -11.35 12.50
N LYS A 180 42.52 -11.36 13.59
CA LYS A 180 41.34 -10.51 13.72
C LYS A 180 41.76 -9.09 13.33
N PRO A 181 41.11 -8.45 12.34
CA PRO A 181 41.40 -7.05 12.05
C PRO A 181 41.24 -6.31 13.37
N ALA A 182 42.29 -5.59 13.78
CA ALA A 182 42.29 -4.84 15.02
C ALA A 182 40.98 -4.06 15.05
N GLN A 183 40.10 -4.38 16.00
CA GLN A 183 38.89 -3.62 16.20
C GLN A 183 39.35 -2.20 16.41
N VAL A 184 39.13 -1.35 15.42
CA VAL A 184 39.28 0.08 15.55
C VAL A 184 38.22 0.45 16.57
N ILE A 185 38.62 0.48 17.84
CA ILE A 185 37.80 0.98 18.93
C ILE A 185 37.57 2.44 18.53
N PRO A 186 36.34 2.83 18.16
CA PRO A 186 36.07 4.22 17.84
C PRO A 186 36.51 5.04 19.05
N PRO A 187 37.19 6.19 18.85
CA PRO A 187 37.57 7.05 19.96
C PRO A 187 36.33 7.29 20.81
N ALA A 188 36.47 7.14 22.14
CA ALA A 188 35.37 7.34 23.08
C ALA A 188 34.69 8.64 22.71
N ALA A 189 33.40 8.57 22.34
CA ALA A 189 32.65 9.74 21.95
C ALA A 189 32.81 10.77 23.07
N PRO A 190 33.16 12.05 22.75
CA PRO A 190 33.26 13.07 23.77
C PRO A 190 31.96 13.05 24.57
N SER A 191 32.08 12.90 25.89
CA SER A 191 30.93 12.90 26.78
C SER A 191 30.33 14.30 26.74
N TYR A 192 29.39 14.52 25.82
CA TYR A 192 28.58 15.73 25.80
C TYR A 192 27.70 15.69 27.04
N VAL A 193 28.03 16.55 28.00
CA VAL A 193 27.12 16.87 29.09
C VAL A 193 25.97 17.63 28.45
N TYR A 194 24.84 16.95 28.29
CA TYR A 194 23.63 17.57 27.77
C TYR A 194 23.07 18.52 28.83
N GLU A 195 23.23 19.82 28.60
CA GLU A 195 22.54 20.84 29.36
C GLU A 195 21.14 21.01 28.77
N PRO A 196 20.06 20.70 29.52
CA PRO A 196 18.71 20.83 29.03
C PRO A 196 18.40 22.29 28.71
N THR A 197 17.65 22.52 27.64
CA THR A 197 17.20 23.87 27.29
C THR A 197 16.22 24.41 28.34
N PRO A 198 16.06 25.75 28.47
CA PRO A 198 15.08 26.33 29.41
C PRO A 198 13.66 25.80 29.20
N ASP A 199 13.27 25.53 27.95
CA ASP A 199 11.95 24.98 27.60
C ASP A 199 11.78 23.54 28.09
N GLU A 200 12.83 22.71 27.99
CA GLU A 200 12.81 21.34 28.51
C GLU A 200 12.77 21.30 30.04
N LEU A 201 13.41 22.25 30.72
CA LEU A 201 13.30 22.44 32.16
C LEU A 201 11.87 22.82 32.56
N ALA A 202 11.26 23.77 31.86
CA ALA A 202 9.87 24.17 32.10
C ALA A 202 8.89 22.99 31.88
N GLN A 203 9.11 22.20 30.82
CA GLN A 203 8.29 21.02 30.55
C GLN A 203 8.44 19.96 31.65
N ARG A 204 9.67 19.71 32.13
CA ARG A 204 9.91 18.80 33.26
C ARG A 204 9.23 19.24 34.55
N GLU A 205 9.25 20.54 34.85
CA GLU A 205 8.57 21.08 36.02
C GLU A 205 7.05 20.94 35.92
N PHE A 206 6.49 21.21 34.74
CA PHE A 206 5.07 21.02 34.47
C PHE A 206 4.64 19.55 34.65
N ASP A 207 5.38 18.61 34.06
CA ASP A 207 5.09 17.17 34.20
C ASP A 207 5.22 16.70 35.66
N ALA A 208 6.21 17.21 36.39
CA ALA A 208 6.36 16.94 37.82
C ALA A 208 5.20 17.49 38.66
N HIS A 209 4.63 18.63 38.27
CA HIS A 209 3.46 19.21 38.92
C HIS A 209 2.21 18.36 38.68
N ILE A 210 1.97 17.93 37.44
CA ILE A 210 0.85 17.03 37.09
C ILE A 210 0.94 15.72 37.86
N ASN A 211 2.13 15.11 37.93
CA ASN A 211 2.34 13.87 38.67
C ASN A 211 2.11 14.04 40.18
N ARG A 212 2.52 15.17 40.78
CA ARG A 212 2.21 15.48 42.19
C ARG A 212 0.72 15.65 42.43
N ALA A 213 0.01 16.34 41.53
CA ALA A 213 -1.44 16.52 41.62
C ALA A 213 -2.19 15.18 41.50
N SER A 214 -1.76 14.32 40.58
CA SER A 214 -2.34 12.99 40.37
C SER A 214 -2.15 12.08 41.59
N ASN A 215 -0.94 12.03 42.16
CA ASN A 215 -0.68 11.23 43.36
C ASN A 215 -1.47 11.70 44.59
N ARG A 216 -1.78 13.00 44.67
CA ARG A 216 -2.63 13.55 45.74
C ARG A 216 -4.09 13.15 45.57
N ALA A 217 -4.59 13.08 44.34
CA ALA A 217 -5.96 12.67 44.05
C ALA A 217 -6.21 11.18 44.26
N ILE A 218 -5.19 10.32 44.06
CA ILE A 218 -5.34 8.86 44.14
C ILE A 218 -5.23 8.33 45.58
N GLY A 219 -4.87 9.17 46.57
CA GLY A 219 -4.92 8.78 47.97
C GLY A 219 -4.04 7.57 48.32
N VAL A 220 -2.90 7.41 47.61
CA VAL A 220 -1.91 6.36 47.90
C VAL A 220 -1.16 6.76 49.18
N GLY A 221 -1.76 6.54 50.34
CA GLY A 221 -1.13 6.82 51.63
C GLY A 221 -2.07 7.03 52.82
N GLY A 222 -3.38 7.11 52.60
CA GLY A 222 -4.35 7.16 53.71
C GLY A 222 -4.73 5.75 54.15
N SER A 223 -4.16 5.29 55.26
CA SER A 223 -4.69 4.16 56.04
C SER A 223 -6.21 4.30 56.14
N ARG A 224 -6.97 3.41 55.50
CA ARG A 224 -8.43 3.44 55.55
C ARG A 224 -8.84 3.23 57.01
N PRO A 225 -9.57 4.17 57.65
CA PRO A 225 -10.07 3.92 59.00
C PRO A 225 -10.94 2.66 58.94
N ASN A 226 -10.64 1.71 59.82
CA ASN A 226 -11.35 0.45 59.94
C ASN A 226 -12.78 0.77 60.40
N ILE A 227 -13.73 0.87 59.46
CA ILE A 227 -15.15 1.07 59.77
C ILE A 227 -15.65 -0.26 60.34
N ILE A 228 -15.54 -0.40 61.66
CA ILE A 228 -16.16 -1.47 62.44
C ILE A 228 -17.67 -1.21 62.38
N THR A 229 -18.35 -1.84 61.44
CA THR A 229 -19.82 -1.91 61.41
C THR A 229 -20.28 -2.78 62.57
N GLN A 230 -20.66 -2.15 63.68
CA GLN A 230 -21.40 -2.84 64.74
C GLN A 230 -22.79 -3.20 64.20
N ARG A 231 -23.08 -4.51 64.11
CA ARG A 231 -24.43 -5.01 63.83
C ARG A 231 -25.31 -4.79 65.07
N PRO A 232 -26.51 -4.19 64.94
CA PRO A 232 -27.48 -4.20 66.02
C PRO A 232 -28.03 -5.62 66.22
N ARG A 233 -28.31 -5.96 67.49
CA ARG A 233 -28.91 -7.22 67.94
C ARG A 233 -30.40 -7.29 67.62
#